data_AF-A0A1R1JNQ8-F1
#
_entry.id   AF-A0A1R1JNQ8-F1
#
_cell.length_a   1.000
_cell.length_b   1.000
_cell.length_c   1.000
_cell.angle_alpha   90.00
_cell.angle_beta   90.00
_cell.angle_gamma   90.00
#
_symmetry.space_group_name_H-M   'P 1'
#
loop_
_entity.id
_entity.type
_entity.pdbx_description
1 polymer ?
#
loop_
_entity_poly.entity_id
_entity_poly.type
_entity_poly.pdbx_seq_one_letter_code
_entity_poly.pdbx_strand_id
1 'polypeptide(L)'
;MATDLEGRPHAVGTAFVINHSDDGRTATCLTAAHVFTEVHRLQTKPARHTPSALAEFLPPPKPIDIDRKLVRAIGTAGGRAEAAIIEGLTYDEDRDVALFDVKLQDASPDGFFCSRFEVTGELPDVGEMVCVLSFAGLAMEQKEDYGAQGYMATLSKSLMFRVGRVLQHFPVGQRLCKGPCIETSIPVFSGMSGGPLMRYSTEGPMLISALVSFDPDLDCEDKNNRDIEGRSVFAALPVSVSEGAEGRKFVEILMPEDKGVGTMKSPDQGGPGLQDR
;
A
#
# COMPACT_ATOMS: atom_id res chain seq x y z
N MET A 1 -2.08 -7.43 -5.22
CA MET A 1 -2.37 -8.87 -5.37
C MET A 1 -1.08 -9.64 -5.15
N ALA A 2 -1.11 -10.69 -4.34
CA ALA A 2 0.01 -11.60 -4.12
C ALA A 2 -0.40 -13.04 -4.41
N THR A 3 0.52 -13.88 -4.83
CA THR A 3 0.33 -15.32 -5.01
C THR A 3 1.13 -16.02 -3.93
N ASP A 4 0.51 -16.95 -3.21
CA ASP A 4 1.19 -17.74 -2.19
C ASP A 4 2.07 -18.85 -2.79
N LEU A 5 2.77 -19.60 -1.94
CA LEU A 5 3.64 -20.70 -2.35
C LEU A 5 2.89 -21.88 -2.98
N GLU A 6 1.57 -21.97 -2.79
CA GLU A 6 0.70 -22.97 -3.42
C GLU A 6 0.09 -22.47 -4.74
N GLY A 7 0.44 -21.26 -5.18
CA GLY A 7 -0.08 -20.67 -6.41
C GLY A 7 -1.46 -20.02 -6.26
N ARG A 8 -1.99 -19.90 -5.03
CA ARG A 8 -3.30 -19.30 -4.80
C ARG A 8 -3.17 -17.78 -4.73
N PRO A 9 -4.04 -17.03 -5.41
CA PRO A 9 -3.91 -15.59 -5.45
C PRO A 9 -4.75 -14.91 -4.35
N HIS A 10 -4.20 -13.86 -3.77
CA HIS A 10 -4.74 -13.11 -2.62
C HIS A 10 -4.78 -11.62 -2.94
N ALA A 11 -5.87 -10.95 -2.54
CA ALA A 11 -5.93 -9.49 -2.52
C ALA A 11 -5.52 -9.01 -1.12
N VAL A 12 -4.50 -8.16 -1.07
CA VAL A 12 -3.81 -7.82 0.19
C VAL A 12 -4.08 -6.41 0.71
N GLY A 13 -4.43 -5.46 -0.17
CA GLY A 13 -4.63 -4.07 0.21
C GLY A 13 -4.84 -3.13 -0.97
N THR A 14 -4.92 -1.84 -0.66
CA THR A 14 -5.12 -0.73 -1.60
C THR A 14 -3.87 0.15 -1.65
N ALA A 15 -3.64 0.81 -2.77
CA ALA A 15 -2.58 1.79 -2.96
C ALA A 15 -3.10 2.95 -3.82
N PHE A 16 -2.37 4.06 -3.81
CA PHE A 16 -2.68 5.22 -4.64
C PHE A 16 -1.43 5.77 -5.33
N VAL A 17 -1.64 6.39 -6.49
CA VAL A 17 -0.58 6.95 -7.34
C VAL A 17 -0.26 8.38 -6.88
N ILE A 18 1.02 8.67 -6.64
CA ILE A 18 1.51 10.01 -6.27
C ILE A 18 2.39 10.64 -7.35
N ASN A 19 2.92 9.82 -8.25
CA ASN A 19 3.67 10.26 -9.41
C ASN A 19 3.53 9.24 -10.55
N HIS A 20 3.68 9.68 -11.79
CA HIS A 20 3.74 8.80 -12.95
C HIS A 20 4.63 9.39 -14.02
N SER A 21 5.13 8.54 -14.92
CA SER A 21 5.87 8.98 -16.10
C SER A 21 4.96 9.74 -17.08
N ASP A 22 5.57 10.56 -17.94
CA ASP A 22 4.84 11.31 -18.97
C ASP A 22 4.11 10.39 -19.97
N ASP A 23 4.65 9.19 -20.23
CA ASP A 23 4.03 8.17 -21.07
C ASP A 23 2.97 7.33 -20.33
N GLY A 24 2.78 7.56 -19.03
CA GLY A 24 1.81 6.85 -18.18
C GLY A 24 2.07 5.35 -18.03
N ARG A 25 3.30 4.88 -18.30
CA ARG A 25 3.68 3.45 -18.22
C ARG A 25 4.30 3.04 -16.88
N THR A 26 4.84 3.99 -16.14
CA THR A 26 5.31 3.77 -14.77
C THR A 26 4.63 4.72 -13.81
N ALA A 27 4.54 4.29 -12.55
CA ALA A 27 4.00 5.11 -11.47
C ALA A 27 4.70 4.80 -10.16
N THR A 28 4.79 5.82 -9.32
CA THR A 28 5.19 5.69 -7.92
C THR A 28 3.93 5.73 -7.06
N CYS A 29 3.82 4.75 -6.17
CA CYS A 29 2.64 4.50 -5.37
C CYS A 29 2.96 4.47 -3.87
N LEU A 30 1.96 4.83 -3.06
CA LEU A 30 1.98 4.66 -1.61
C LEU A 30 0.93 3.64 -1.17
N THR A 31 1.25 2.88 -0.12
CA THR A 31 0.35 1.96 0.59
C THR A 31 0.81 1.79 2.04
N ALA A 32 0.11 0.97 2.83
CA ALA A 32 0.54 0.65 4.19
C ALA A 32 1.65 -0.41 4.17
N ALA A 33 2.62 -0.31 5.08
CA ALA A 33 3.76 -1.25 5.12
C ALA A 33 3.30 -2.69 5.38
N HIS A 34 2.33 -2.88 6.28
CA HIS A 34 1.81 -4.20 6.60
C HIS A 34 1.20 -4.94 5.40
N VAL A 35 0.81 -4.22 4.32
CA VAL A 35 0.39 -4.87 3.06
C VAL A 35 1.54 -5.69 2.49
N PHE A 36 2.76 -5.17 2.49
CA PHE A 36 3.94 -5.90 2.03
C PHE A 36 4.47 -6.91 3.05
N THR A 37 4.28 -6.68 4.35
CA THR A 37 4.48 -7.71 5.37
C THR A 37 3.57 -8.92 5.10
N GLU A 38 2.32 -8.70 4.70
CA GLU A 38 1.39 -9.76 4.32
C GLU A 38 1.80 -10.45 3.02
N VAL A 39 2.25 -9.70 2.00
CA VAL A 39 2.84 -10.30 0.78
C VAL A 39 4.01 -11.21 1.14
N HIS A 40 4.93 -10.74 1.99
CA HIS A 40 6.07 -11.53 2.42
C HIS A 40 5.65 -12.80 3.18
N ARG A 41 4.63 -12.70 4.04
CA ARG A 41 4.04 -13.83 4.76
C ARG A 41 3.47 -14.89 3.81
N LEU A 42 2.79 -14.47 2.74
CA LEU A 42 2.23 -15.38 1.74
C LEU A 42 3.31 -16.09 0.91
N GLN A 43 4.45 -15.45 0.69
CA GLN A 43 5.55 -15.96 -0.12
C GLN A 43 6.63 -16.70 0.69
N THR A 44 6.55 -16.68 2.03
CA THR A 44 7.56 -17.28 2.90
C THR A 44 6.95 -18.48 3.64
N LYS A 45 7.69 -19.59 3.68
CA LYS A 45 7.28 -20.73 4.49
C LYS A 45 7.21 -20.30 5.96
N PRO A 46 6.13 -20.60 6.69
CA PRO A 46 6.05 -20.29 8.11
C PRO A 46 7.30 -20.81 8.82
N ALA A 47 7.99 -19.92 9.52
CA ALA A 47 9.16 -20.31 10.28
C ALA A 47 8.72 -21.33 11.34
N ARG A 48 9.27 -22.54 11.26
CA ARG A 48 9.00 -23.60 12.26
C ARG A 48 9.87 -23.36 13.49
N HIS A 49 9.50 -22.38 14.30
CA HIS A 49 10.06 -22.23 15.64
C HIS A 49 8.94 -22.38 16.67
N THR A 50 9.30 -22.88 17.84
CA THR A 50 8.37 -22.95 18.97
C THR A 50 8.05 -21.53 19.44
N PRO A 51 6.79 -21.19 19.78
CA PRO A 51 6.44 -19.86 20.29
C PRO A 51 7.22 -19.43 21.55
N SER A 52 7.79 -20.39 22.27
CA SER A 52 8.63 -20.18 23.46
C SER A 52 10.13 -20.00 23.16
N ALA A 53 10.55 -20.04 21.89
CA ALA A 53 11.95 -19.83 21.53
C ALA A 53 12.32 -18.37 21.80
N LEU A 54 13.41 -18.14 22.56
CA LEU A 54 13.90 -16.79 22.82
C LEU A 54 14.39 -16.15 21.52
N ALA A 55 14.27 -14.82 21.43
CA ALA A 55 14.62 -14.06 20.23
C ALA A 55 16.09 -14.27 19.82
N GLU A 56 17.02 -14.45 20.77
CA GLU A 56 18.43 -14.73 20.47
C GLU A 56 18.68 -16.09 19.79
N PHE A 57 17.73 -17.03 19.86
CA PHE A 57 17.80 -18.32 19.18
C PHE A 57 17.06 -18.33 17.84
N LEU A 58 16.30 -17.27 17.54
CA LEU A 58 15.69 -17.12 16.23
C LEU A 58 16.77 -16.64 15.24
N PRO A 59 16.75 -17.14 13.99
CA PRO A 59 17.60 -16.57 12.97
C PRO A 59 17.32 -15.05 12.88
N PRO A 60 18.35 -14.23 12.67
CA PRO A 60 18.17 -12.79 12.56
C PRO A 60 17.12 -12.48 11.48
N PRO A 61 16.30 -11.43 11.64
CA PRO A 61 15.33 -11.03 10.64
C PRO A 61 16.03 -10.93 9.29
N LYS A 62 15.61 -11.76 8.34
CA LYS A 62 16.11 -11.65 6.98
C LYS A 62 15.50 -10.39 6.37
N PRO A 63 16.25 -9.65 5.53
CA PRO A 63 15.64 -8.66 4.65
C PRO A 63 14.44 -9.30 3.96
N ILE A 64 13.30 -8.60 3.92
CA ILE A 64 12.11 -9.10 3.25
C ILE A 64 12.46 -9.32 1.77
N ASP A 65 12.49 -10.59 1.39
CA ASP A 65 12.70 -11.04 0.03
C ASP A 65 11.32 -11.35 -0.56
N ILE A 66 10.79 -10.40 -1.32
CA ILE A 66 9.53 -10.56 -2.05
C ILE A 66 9.90 -11.03 -3.46
N ASP A 67 9.37 -12.18 -3.86
CA ASP A 67 9.42 -12.61 -5.24
C ASP A 67 8.52 -11.70 -6.07
N ARG A 68 9.15 -10.79 -6.80
CA ARG A 68 8.49 -9.87 -7.73
C ARG A 68 7.63 -10.58 -8.77
N LYS A 69 7.83 -11.88 -9.04
CA LYS A 69 6.99 -12.64 -9.98
C LYS A 69 5.63 -13.01 -9.38
N LEU A 70 5.55 -13.11 -8.06
CA LEU A 70 4.37 -13.52 -7.31
C LEU A 70 3.57 -12.33 -6.74
N VAL A 71 3.90 -11.09 -7.10
CA VAL A 71 3.17 -9.90 -6.66
C VAL A 71 2.85 -8.96 -7.83
N ARG A 72 1.64 -8.42 -7.86
CA ARG A 72 1.17 -7.47 -8.87
C ARG A 72 0.35 -6.36 -8.24
N ALA A 73 0.51 -5.14 -8.73
CA ALA A 73 -0.46 -4.09 -8.54
C ALA A 73 -1.55 -4.23 -9.62
N ILE A 74 -2.82 -4.18 -9.23
CA ILE A 74 -3.96 -4.28 -10.15
C ILE A 74 -4.68 -2.94 -10.17
N GLY A 75 -4.67 -2.26 -11.31
CA GLY A 75 -5.36 -1.00 -11.52
C GLY A 75 -6.63 -1.18 -12.34
N THR A 76 -7.61 -0.30 -12.16
CA THR A 76 -8.75 -0.17 -13.08
C THR A 76 -9.00 1.29 -13.42
N ALA A 77 -9.12 1.61 -14.69
CA ALA A 77 -9.48 2.93 -15.18
C ALA A 77 -10.59 2.79 -16.23
N GLY A 78 -11.77 3.35 -15.93
CA GLY A 78 -12.97 3.10 -16.74
C GLY A 78 -13.29 1.60 -16.80
N GLY A 79 -13.34 1.04 -18.02
CA GLY A 79 -13.54 -0.40 -18.25
C GLY A 79 -12.25 -1.22 -18.44
N ARG A 80 -11.07 -0.59 -18.36
CA ARG A 80 -9.77 -1.24 -18.55
C ARG A 80 -9.18 -1.67 -17.21
N ALA A 81 -8.76 -2.92 -17.11
CA ALA A 81 -8.01 -3.46 -15.98
C ALA A 81 -6.56 -3.73 -16.42
N GLU A 82 -5.60 -3.36 -15.58
CA GLU A 82 -4.18 -3.55 -15.85
C GLU A 82 -3.48 -4.22 -14.67
N ALA A 83 -2.54 -5.12 -14.99
CA ALA A 83 -1.61 -5.68 -14.03
C ALA A 83 -0.24 -5.04 -14.23
N ALA A 84 0.31 -4.49 -13.16
CA ALA A 84 1.63 -3.87 -13.17
C ALA A 84 2.61 -4.68 -12.31
N ILE A 85 3.84 -4.76 -12.80
CA ILE A 85 5.00 -5.31 -12.06
C ILE A 85 5.43 -4.27 -11.04
N ILE A 86 5.77 -4.71 -9.83
CA ILE A 86 6.43 -3.86 -8.85
C ILE A 86 7.93 -3.92 -9.15
N GLU A 87 8.57 -2.78 -9.42
CA GLU A 87 10.00 -2.69 -9.76
C GLU A 87 10.87 -2.19 -8.60
N GLY A 88 10.33 -1.34 -7.72
CA GLY A 88 10.99 -0.83 -6.52
C GLY A 88 10.08 -0.90 -5.31
N LEU A 89 10.67 -1.10 -4.12
CA LEU A 89 9.93 -1.13 -2.85
C LEU A 89 10.84 -0.63 -1.72
N THR A 90 10.31 0.29 -0.93
CA THR A 90 10.88 0.77 0.33
C THR A 90 9.72 0.95 1.31
N TYR A 91 9.79 0.41 2.52
CA TYR A 91 8.71 0.59 3.50
C TYR A 91 9.25 0.76 4.92
N ASP A 92 8.52 1.50 5.73
CA ASP A 92 8.79 1.75 7.15
C ASP A 92 7.68 1.05 7.95
N GLU A 93 8.00 -0.09 8.56
CA GLU A 93 7.03 -0.84 9.37
C GLU A 93 6.61 -0.08 10.62
N ASP A 94 7.48 0.75 11.21
CA ASP A 94 7.13 1.49 12.41
C ASP A 94 6.11 2.58 12.07
N ARG A 95 6.30 3.30 10.96
CA ARG A 95 5.32 4.27 10.45
C ARG A 95 4.16 3.65 9.68
N ASP A 96 4.21 2.37 9.38
CA ASP A 96 3.26 1.64 8.55
C ASP A 96 3.06 2.26 7.15
N VAL A 97 4.13 2.73 6.50
CA VAL A 97 4.09 3.34 5.16
C VAL A 97 5.02 2.59 4.20
N ALA A 98 4.55 2.32 2.99
CA ALA A 98 5.33 1.74 1.90
C ALA A 98 5.25 2.60 0.64
N LEU A 99 6.42 2.84 0.05
CA LEU A 99 6.64 3.47 -1.25
C LEU A 99 7.11 2.42 -2.24
N PHE A 100 6.49 2.35 -3.40
CA PHE A 100 6.86 1.38 -4.42
C PHE A 100 6.62 1.90 -5.82
N ASP A 101 7.41 1.41 -6.76
CA ASP A 101 7.28 1.74 -8.17
C ASP A 101 6.63 0.60 -8.92
N VAL A 102 5.72 0.93 -9.84
CA VAL A 102 5.03 -0.01 -10.70
C VAL A 102 5.27 0.29 -12.17
N LYS A 103 5.23 -0.75 -12.99
CA LYS A 103 5.34 -0.67 -14.45
C LYS A 103 4.36 -1.59 -15.14
N LEU A 104 3.70 -1.08 -16.18
CA LEU A 104 2.79 -1.86 -17.01
C LEU A 104 3.51 -3.03 -17.70
N GLN A 105 2.86 -4.18 -17.73
CA GLN A 105 3.38 -5.40 -18.36
C GLN A 105 3.28 -5.37 -19.87
N ASP A 106 2.17 -4.83 -20.38
CA ASP A 106 1.91 -4.78 -21.80
C ASP A 106 2.83 -3.76 -22.49
N ALA A 107 3.32 -4.11 -23.67
CA ALA A 107 4.07 -3.23 -24.56
C ALA A 107 3.18 -2.24 -25.33
N SER A 108 1.85 -2.28 -25.14
CA SER A 108 0.91 -1.32 -25.73
C SER A 108 1.37 0.13 -25.54
N PRO A 109 1.33 0.98 -26.57
CA PRO A 109 1.73 2.38 -26.47
C PRO A 109 0.81 3.19 -25.54
N ASP A 110 -0.38 2.67 -25.22
CA ASP A 110 -1.37 3.39 -24.44
C ASP A 110 -1.02 3.35 -22.94
N GLY A 111 -0.59 4.50 -22.41
CA GLY A 111 -0.41 4.74 -20.99
C GLY A 111 -1.67 4.40 -20.18
N PHE A 112 -1.48 4.08 -18.91
CA PHE A 112 -2.55 3.73 -17.97
C PHE A 112 -2.64 4.74 -16.83
N PHE A 113 -1.47 5.17 -16.33
CA PHE A 113 -1.38 6.13 -15.24
C PHE A 113 -1.50 7.55 -15.82
N CYS A 114 -2.67 8.15 -15.69
CA CYS A 114 -2.98 9.48 -16.22
C CYS A 114 -3.32 10.52 -15.15
N SER A 115 -3.32 10.10 -13.89
CA SER A 115 -3.64 10.97 -12.76
C SER A 115 -2.83 10.56 -11.54
N ARG A 116 -2.64 11.52 -10.63
CA ARG A 116 -1.95 11.36 -9.37
C ARG A 116 -2.64 12.18 -8.31
N PHE A 117 -2.49 11.75 -7.07
CA PHE A 117 -2.88 12.56 -5.93
C PHE A 117 -1.74 13.49 -5.52
N GLU A 118 -2.12 14.67 -5.03
CA GLU A 118 -1.20 15.56 -4.33
C GLU A 118 -1.07 15.11 -2.87
N VAL A 119 0.15 15.14 -2.35
CA VAL A 119 0.45 14.80 -0.96
C VAL A 119 0.91 16.03 -0.19
N THR A 120 0.66 16.04 1.11
CA THR A 120 1.10 17.08 2.04
C THR A 120 1.59 16.46 3.34
N GLY A 121 2.53 17.12 4.01
CA GLY A 121 2.95 16.79 5.38
C GLY A 121 2.04 17.40 6.45
N GLU A 122 1.10 18.27 6.06
CA GLU A 122 0.16 18.90 6.98
C GLU A 122 -0.97 17.94 7.35
N LEU A 123 -1.07 17.60 8.63
CA LEU A 123 -2.20 16.85 9.14
C LEU A 123 -3.44 17.76 9.28
N PRO A 124 -4.65 17.24 9.02
CA PRO A 124 -5.90 17.93 9.34
C PRO A 124 -6.01 18.18 10.85
N ASP A 125 -6.73 19.22 11.28
CA ASP A 125 -6.93 19.52 12.69
C ASP A 125 -7.96 18.58 13.35
N VAL A 126 -7.90 18.44 14.68
CA VAL A 126 -8.93 17.70 15.43
C VAL A 126 -10.30 18.36 15.23
N GLY A 127 -11.29 17.56 14.84
CA GLY A 127 -12.63 18.01 14.48
C GLY A 127 -12.80 18.36 13.00
N GLU A 128 -11.71 18.48 12.22
CA GLU A 128 -11.78 18.76 10.79
C GLU A 128 -12.41 17.59 10.01
N MET A 129 -13.18 17.91 8.98
CA MET A 129 -13.80 16.94 8.09
C MET A 129 -12.76 16.33 7.14
N VAL A 130 -12.71 15.01 7.10
CA VAL A 130 -11.77 14.24 6.28
C VAL A 130 -12.52 13.15 5.53
N CYS A 131 -11.94 12.66 4.44
CA CYS A 131 -12.50 11.56 3.68
C CYS A 131 -11.45 10.51 3.32
N VAL A 132 -11.92 9.29 3.11
CA VAL A 132 -11.13 8.17 2.60
C VAL A 132 -11.74 7.67 1.29
N LEU A 133 -10.89 7.36 0.32
CA LEU A 133 -11.27 6.71 -0.93
C LEU A 133 -10.45 5.43 -1.09
N SER A 134 -11.03 4.27 -0.83
CA SER A 134 -10.28 3.01 -0.84
C SER A 134 -11.13 1.83 -1.32
N PHE A 135 -10.50 0.72 -1.70
CA PHE A 135 -11.23 -0.49 -2.03
C PHE A 135 -11.52 -1.29 -0.77
N ALA A 136 -12.79 -1.58 -0.53
CA ALA A 136 -13.25 -2.50 0.50
C ALA A 136 -13.70 -3.83 -0.12
N GLY A 137 -13.81 -4.87 0.72
CA GLY A 137 -14.32 -6.17 0.30
C GLY A 137 -13.46 -6.81 -0.79
N LEU A 138 -12.14 -6.60 -0.68
CA LEU A 138 -11.17 -7.20 -1.60
C LEU A 138 -11.21 -8.72 -1.43
N ALA A 139 -11.68 -9.42 -2.46
CA ALA A 139 -11.71 -10.87 -2.49
C ALA A 139 -11.24 -11.38 -3.84
N MET A 140 -10.52 -12.49 -3.84
CA MET A 140 -9.99 -13.14 -5.03
C MET A 140 -10.55 -14.54 -5.10
N GLU A 141 -11.23 -14.84 -6.20
CA GLU A 141 -11.75 -16.18 -6.49
C GLU A 141 -11.00 -16.74 -7.70
N GLN A 142 -10.26 -17.84 -7.51
CA GLN A 142 -9.67 -18.56 -8.63
C GLN A 142 -10.76 -19.36 -9.33
N LYS A 143 -10.98 -19.07 -10.62
CA LYS A 143 -12.04 -19.70 -11.41
C LYS A 143 -11.55 -20.90 -12.19
N GLU A 144 -10.36 -20.80 -12.78
CA GLU A 144 -9.82 -21.83 -13.66
C GLU A 144 -8.29 -21.75 -13.74
N ASP A 145 -7.65 -22.90 -13.75
CA ASP A 145 -6.21 -23.05 -13.98
C ASP A 145 -6.02 -23.54 -15.43
N TYR A 146 -5.39 -22.70 -16.27
CA TYR A 146 -5.07 -23.04 -17.66
C TYR A 146 -3.65 -23.59 -17.80
N GLY A 147 -3.04 -24.07 -16.70
CA GLY A 147 -1.73 -24.69 -16.69
C GLY A 147 -0.64 -23.74 -17.19
N ALA A 148 0.03 -24.10 -18.28
CA ALA A 148 1.12 -23.31 -18.85
C ALA A 148 0.69 -21.94 -19.39
N GLN A 149 -0.61 -21.72 -19.63
CA GLN A 149 -1.16 -20.46 -20.15
C GLN A 149 -1.50 -19.45 -19.03
N GLY A 150 -1.34 -19.84 -17.77
CA GLY A 150 -1.65 -19.03 -16.60
C GLY A 150 -2.96 -19.45 -15.93
N TYR A 151 -3.47 -18.60 -15.05
CA TYR A 151 -4.73 -18.82 -14.34
C TYR A 151 -5.67 -17.64 -14.54
N MET A 152 -6.97 -17.90 -14.44
CA MET A 152 -7.99 -16.86 -14.37
C MET A 152 -8.50 -16.72 -12.95
N ALA A 153 -8.36 -15.50 -12.41
CA ALA A 153 -8.93 -15.11 -11.14
C ALA A 153 -9.93 -13.97 -11.32
N THR A 154 -10.97 -13.95 -10.49
CA THR A 154 -11.90 -12.82 -10.38
C THR A 154 -11.57 -12.03 -9.12
N LEU A 155 -11.23 -10.76 -9.31
CA LEU A 155 -11.06 -9.80 -8.22
C LEU A 155 -12.39 -9.09 -7.97
N SER A 156 -13.00 -9.40 -6.83
CA SER A 156 -14.13 -8.65 -6.28
C SER A 156 -13.60 -7.48 -5.47
N LYS A 157 -14.11 -6.28 -5.74
CA LYS A 157 -13.74 -5.05 -5.03
C LYS A 157 -14.89 -4.04 -5.04
N SER A 158 -15.00 -3.26 -3.98
CA SER A 158 -15.96 -2.14 -3.87
C SER A 158 -15.19 -0.86 -3.61
N LEU A 159 -15.26 0.13 -4.50
CA LEU A 159 -14.69 1.44 -4.25
C LEU A 159 -15.57 2.18 -3.25
N MET A 160 -15.04 2.45 -2.06
CA MET A 160 -15.74 3.14 -0.99
C MET A 160 -15.19 4.55 -0.80
N PHE A 161 -16.10 5.52 -0.80
CA PHE A 161 -15.85 6.88 -0.35
C PHE A 161 -16.60 7.10 0.96
N ARG A 162 -15.87 7.45 2.03
CA ARG A 162 -16.47 7.77 3.33
C ARG A 162 -15.91 9.08 3.85
N VAL A 163 -16.77 9.82 4.55
CA VAL A 163 -16.46 11.11 5.17
C VAL A 163 -16.68 10.99 6.67
N GLY A 164 -15.80 11.59 7.45
CA GLY A 164 -15.90 11.67 8.90
C GLY A 164 -15.08 12.85 9.40
N ARG A 165 -14.69 12.81 10.66
CA ARG A 165 -13.86 13.86 11.26
C ARG A 165 -12.63 13.28 11.96
N VAL A 166 -11.60 14.09 12.10
CA VAL A 166 -10.46 13.77 12.95
C VAL A 166 -10.89 13.77 14.41
N LEU A 167 -10.60 12.69 15.13
CA LEU A 167 -10.89 12.56 16.55
C LEU A 167 -9.68 12.95 17.40
N GLN A 168 -8.49 12.49 17.02
CA GLN A 168 -7.28 12.70 17.81
C GLN A 168 -6.00 12.50 17.00
N HIS A 169 -4.93 13.18 17.38
CA HIS A 169 -3.58 12.96 16.87
C HIS A 169 -2.73 12.15 17.85
N PHE A 170 -1.87 11.29 17.32
CA PHE A 170 -0.91 10.49 18.06
C PHE A 170 0.49 10.67 17.47
N PRO A 171 1.24 11.71 17.89
CA PRO A 171 2.55 12.05 17.32
C PRO A 171 3.62 10.96 17.47
N VAL A 172 3.42 10.03 18.41
CA VAL A 172 4.35 8.93 18.74
C VAL A 172 3.75 7.55 18.44
N GLY A 173 2.63 7.51 17.72
CA GLY A 173 1.92 6.26 17.42
C GLY A 173 0.85 5.85 18.42
N GLN A 174 0.05 4.89 17.97
CA GLN A 174 -1.05 4.30 18.71
C GLN A 174 -1.21 2.82 18.32
N ARG A 175 -1.13 1.94 19.33
CA ARG A 175 -1.35 0.49 19.20
C ARG A 175 -0.45 -0.16 18.13
N LEU A 176 -1.00 -0.46 16.96
CA LEU A 176 -0.33 -1.17 15.87
C LEU A 176 0.49 -0.25 14.97
N CYS A 177 0.14 1.05 14.89
CA CYS A 177 0.94 2.05 14.19
C CYS A 177 1.89 2.71 15.21
N LYS A 178 3.20 2.50 15.05
CA LYS A 178 4.21 3.00 16.02
C LYS A 178 4.74 4.40 15.66
N GLY A 179 4.46 4.88 14.46
CA GLY A 179 4.79 6.22 13.99
C GLY A 179 3.64 7.21 14.16
N PRO A 180 3.86 8.50 13.81
CA PRO A 180 2.82 9.51 13.86
C PRO A 180 1.56 9.07 13.11
N CYS A 181 0.40 9.16 13.75
CA CYS A 181 -0.87 8.76 13.16
C CYS A 181 -2.03 9.63 13.68
N ILE A 182 -3.17 9.51 12.99
CA ILE A 182 -4.41 10.19 13.34
C ILE A 182 -5.53 9.18 13.46
N GLU A 183 -6.40 9.39 14.43
CA GLU A 183 -7.63 8.63 14.60
C GLU A 183 -8.81 9.44 14.05
N THR A 184 -9.70 8.78 13.32
CA THR A 184 -10.87 9.42 12.70
C THR A 184 -12.15 8.69 13.08
N SER A 185 -13.30 9.34 12.83
CA SER A 185 -14.63 8.75 13.00
C SER A 185 -15.05 7.85 11.82
N ILE A 186 -14.16 7.60 10.86
CA ILE A 186 -14.47 6.85 9.63
C ILE A 186 -14.29 5.36 9.90
N PRO A 187 -15.31 4.51 9.78
CA PRO A 187 -15.10 3.06 9.82
C PRO A 187 -14.37 2.58 8.55
N VAL A 188 -13.42 1.66 8.70
CA VAL A 188 -12.64 1.10 7.56
C VAL A 188 -12.75 -0.42 7.50
N PHE A 189 -12.81 -1.00 6.30
CA PHE A 189 -13.07 -2.44 6.14
C PHE A 189 -11.83 -3.19 5.68
N SER A 190 -11.87 -4.51 5.79
CA SER A 190 -10.88 -5.37 5.16
C SER A 190 -10.67 -4.99 3.69
N GLY A 191 -9.40 -4.88 3.30
CA GLY A 191 -8.94 -4.42 1.98
C GLY A 191 -8.65 -2.93 1.86
N MET A 192 -9.13 -2.09 2.78
CA MET A 192 -8.97 -0.64 2.68
C MET A 192 -7.57 -0.15 3.09
N SER A 193 -6.76 -0.98 3.75
CA SER A 193 -5.38 -0.68 4.14
C SER A 193 -4.56 -0.08 3.00
N GLY A 194 -3.84 1.00 3.29
CA GLY A 194 -3.09 1.77 2.30
C GLY A 194 -3.93 2.77 1.48
N GLY A 195 -5.25 2.82 1.70
CA GLY A 195 -6.11 3.82 1.08
C GLY A 195 -5.80 5.24 1.58
N PRO A 196 -5.89 6.27 0.73
CA PRO A 196 -5.56 7.65 1.11
C PRO A 196 -6.62 8.29 2.00
N LEU A 197 -6.18 9.00 3.03
CA LEU A 197 -6.98 9.99 3.77
C LEU A 197 -6.68 11.39 3.24
N MET A 198 -7.74 12.13 2.95
CA MET A 198 -7.68 13.48 2.43
C MET A 198 -8.49 14.43 3.30
N ARG A 199 -8.10 15.71 3.33
CA ARG A 199 -9.00 16.78 3.80
C ARG A 199 -10.24 16.79 2.91
N TYR A 200 -11.42 16.77 3.51
CA TYR A 200 -12.65 16.78 2.74
C TYR A 200 -12.92 18.20 2.25
N SER A 201 -12.87 18.39 0.94
CA SER A 201 -13.22 19.65 0.30
C SER A 201 -14.10 19.40 -0.92
N THR A 202 -15.07 20.29 -1.15
CA THR A 202 -15.84 20.36 -2.40
C THR A 202 -15.17 21.24 -3.45
N GLU A 203 -14.10 21.93 -3.07
CA GLU A 203 -13.38 22.89 -3.91
C GLU A 203 -11.87 22.64 -3.86
N GLY A 204 -11.20 22.75 -5.00
CA GLY A 204 -9.75 22.58 -5.10
C GLY A 204 -9.25 21.12 -5.01
N PRO A 205 -7.92 20.92 -4.97
CA PRO A 205 -7.34 19.58 -4.95
C PRO A 205 -7.52 18.93 -3.58
N MET A 206 -7.87 17.64 -3.59
CA MET A 206 -7.83 16.82 -2.38
C MET A 206 -6.37 16.45 -2.08
N LEU A 207 -5.85 16.99 -0.98
CA LEU A 207 -4.48 16.72 -0.52
C LEU A 207 -4.47 15.52 0.43
N ILE A 208 -3.60 14.56 0.16
CA ILE A 208 -3.41 13.38 1.02
C ILE A 208 -2.38 13.69 2.10
N SER A 209 -2.72 13.41 3.35
CA SER A 209 -1.83 13.58 4.50
C SER A 209 -1.59 12.31 5.31
N ALA A 210 -2.41 11.27 5.10
CA ALA A 210 -2.30 10.00 5.79
C ALA A 210 -2.85 8.85 4.93
N LEU A 211 -2.63 7.60 5.35
CA LEU A 211 -3.19 6.40 4.73
C LEU A 211 -3.79 5.43 5.75
N VAL A 212 -4.76 4.62 5.35
CA VAL A 212 -5.43 3.64 6.23
C VAL A 212 -4.38 2.67 6.77
N SER A 213 -4.20 2.63 8.09
CA SER A 213 -3.28 1.70 8.75
C SER A 213 -4.06 0.54 9.35
N PHE A 214 -4.90 0.79 10.36
CA PHE A 214 -5.66 -0.28 10.98
C PHE A 214 -7.01 0.20 11.54
N ASP A 215 -7.88 -0.77 11.80
CA ASP A 215 -9.16 -0.56 12.46
C ASP A 215 -9.14 -1.13 13.90
N PRO A 216 -9.36 -0.30 14.92
CA PRO A 216 -9.49 -0.76 16.30
C PRO A 216 -10.83 -1.43 16.62
N ASP A 217 -11.87 -1.21 15.81
CA ASP A 217 -13.23 -1.71 16.02
C ASP A 217 -13.42 -3.11 15.46
N LEU A 218 -14.36 -3.85 16.06
CA LEU A 218 -14.72 -5.18 15.58
C LEU A 218 -15.49 -5.09 14.26
N ASP A 219 -15.19 -6.01 13.34
CA ASP A 219 -15.98 -6.18 12.13
C ASP A 219 -17.37 -6.74 12.49
N CYS A 220 -18.35 -5.85 12.59
CA CYS A 220 -19.75 -6.16 12.86
C CYS A 220 -20.68 -5.43 11.88
N GLU A 221 -21.96 -5.81 11.85
CA GLU A 221 -22.95 -5.22 10.94
C GLU A 221 -23.12 -3.71 11.13
N ASP A 222 -22.97 -3.23 12.37
CA ASP A 222 -23.07 -1.82 12.74
C ASP A 222 -22.05 -0.93 12.01
N LYS A 223 -20.92 -1.49 11.58
CA LYS A 223 -19.89 -0.77 10.83
C LYS A 223 -20.39 -0.26 9.47
N ASN A 224 -21.40 -0.93 8.91
CA ASN A 224 -22.09 -0.49 7.70
C ASN A 224 -23.18 0.55 7.96
N ASN A 225 -23.59 0.73 9.22
CA ASN A 225 -24.56 1.75 9.59
C ASN A 225 -23.90 3.13 9.51
N ARG A 226 -24.44 4.00 8.65
CA ARG A 226 -23.92 5.36 8.43
C ARG A 226 -24.24 6.31 9.58
N ASP A 227 -25.15 5.93 10.46
CA ASP A 227 -25.54 6.71 11.64
C ASP A 227 -24.63 6.44 12.84
N ILE A 228 -23.75 5.44 12.75
CA ILE A 228 -22.81 5.06 13.81
C ILE A 228 -21.41 5.52 13.41
N GLU A 229 -20.78 6.30 14.28
CA GLU A 229 -19.38 6.66 14.12
C GLU A 229 -18.51 5.43 14.36
N GLY A 230 -17.64 5.13 13.40
CA GLY A 230 -16.58 4.14 13.60
C GLY A 230 -15.33 4.79 14.17
N ARG A 231 -14.30 3.99 14.40
CA ARG A 231 -12.96 4.46 14.70
C ARG A 231 -12.00 3.80 13.73
N SER A 232 -11.00 4.55 13.28
CA SER A 232 -9.91 4.00 12.48
C SER A 232 -8.68 4.87 12.61
N VAL A 233 -7.52 4.22 12.45
CA VAL A 233 -6.23 4.88 12.57
C VAL A 233 -5.57 4.95 11.19
N PHE A 234 -5.09 6.14 10.87
CA PHE A 234 -4.38 6.43 9.64
C PHE A 234 -2.95 6.84 9.94
N ALA A 235 -2.00 6.18 9.29
CA ALA A 235 -0.57 6.51 9.39
C ALA A 235 -0.30 7.83 8.67
N ALA A 236 0.32 8.78 9.36
CA ALA A 236 0.71 10.06 8.76
C ALA A 236 1.80 9.82 7.71
N LEU A 237 1.69 10.49 6.56
CA LEU A 237 2.72 10.38 5.53
C LEU A 237 3.99 11.11 5.99
N PRO A 238 5.17 10.48 5.90
CA PRO A 238 6.43 11.11 6.29
C PRO A 238 6.94 12.02 5.16
N VAL A 239 6.17 13.06 4.82
CA VAL A 239 6.41 13.89 3.64
C VAL A 239 6.88 15.28 4.05
N SER A 240 7.90 15.78 3.35
CA SER A 240 8.28 17.19 3.33
C SER A 240 7.94 17.77 1.96
N VAL A 241 7.23 18.90 1.94
CA VAL A 241 6.90 19.62 0.70
C VAL A 241 7.67 20.93 0.69
N SER A 242 8.42 21.17 -0.37
CA SER A 242 9.13 22.43 -0.60
C SER A 242 8.74 23.02 -1.96
N GLU A 243 8.83 24.34 -2.08
CA GLU A 243 8.58 25.05 -3.32
C GLU A 243 9.92 25.49 -3.92
N GLY A 244 10.17 25.09 -5.16
CA GLY A 244 11.35 25.51 -5.90
C GLY A 244 11.12 26.76 -6.74
N ALA A 245 12.12 27.09 -7.56
CA ALA A 245 11.98 28.13 -8.57
C ALA A 245 10.79 27.83 -9.50
N GLU A 246 10.11 28.88 -9.95
CA GLU A 246 8.92 28.80 -10.83
C GLU A 246 7.66 28.16 -10.20
N GLY A 247 7.61 28.00 -8.88
CA GLY A 247 6.42 27.47 -8.18
C GLY A 247 6.25 25.96 -8.30
N ARG A 248 7.31 25.23 -8.71
CA ARG A 248 7.29 23.76 -8.73
C ARG A 248 7.36 23.23 -7.31
N LYS A 249 6.39 22.41 -6.91
CA LYS A 249 6.42 21.69 -5.64
C LYS A 249 7.29 20.45 -5.73
N PHE A 250 8.25 20.34 -4.83
CA PHE A 250 9.07 19.15 -4.60
C PHE A 250 8.54 18.42 -3.38
N VAL A 251 8.26 17.13 -3.56
CA VAL A 251 7.79 16.24 -2.51
C VAL A 251 8.92 15.28 -2.16
N GLU A 252 9.39 15.34 -0.92
CA GLU A 252 10.37 14.41 -0.37
C GLU A 252 9.67 13.46 0.60
N ILE A 253 9.88 12.15 0.43
CA ILE A 253 9.32 11.11 1.30
C ILE A 253 10.45 10.59 2.18
N LEU A 254 10.36 10.89 3.47
CA LEU A 254 11.38 10.59 4.48
C LEU A 254 11.25 9.14 4.95
N MET A 255 11.94 8.24 4.28
CA MET A 255 12.03 6.83 4.65
C MET A 255 13.31 6.55 5.45
N PRO A 256 13.31 5.61 6.41
CA PRO A 256 14.51 5.28 7.18
C PRO A 256 15.57 4.60 6.30
N GLU A 257 16.83 5.02 6.40
CA GLU A 257 17.95 4.41 5.67
C GLU A 257 18.20 2.95 6.10
N ASP A 258 17.98 2.63 7.39
CA ASP A 258 18.52 1.42 8.02
C ASP A 258 17.47 0.34 8.35
N LYS A 259 16.18 0.69 8.37
CA LYS A 259 15.13 -0.11 9.04
C LYS A 259 14.03 -0.64 8.12
N GLY A 260 14.14 -0.43 6.81
CA GLY A 260 13.02 -0.64 5.89
C GLY A 260 13.35 -1.20 4.51
N VAL A 261 14.62 -1.54 4.28
CA VAL A 261 15.10 -1.83 2.92
C VAL A 261 14.94 -3.31 2.59
N GLY A 262 13.68 -3.74 2.43
CA GLY A 262 13.39 -4.85 1.53
C GLY A 262 13.63 -4.37 0.10
N THR A 263 14.89 -4.31 -0.34
CA THR A 263 15.16 -4.11 -1.77
C THR A 263 14.69 -5.35 -2.50
N MET A 264 13.72 -5.20 -3.40
CA MET A 264 13.48 -6.25 -4.38
C MET A 264 14.74 -6.36 -5.23
N LYS A 265 15.48 -7.47 -5.07
CA LYS A 265 16.68 -7.70 -5.87
C LYS A 265 16.27 -7.83 -7.33
N SER A 266 16.87 -7.01 -8.20
CA SER A 266 16.78 -7.25 -9.64
C SER A 266 17.50 -8.58 -9.95
N PRO A 267 16.84 -9.56 -10.59
CA PRO A 267 17.41 -10.87 -10.90
C PRO A 267 18.67 -10.84 -11.78
N ASP A 268 19.00 -9.71 -12.41
CA ASP A 268 19.97 -9.68 -13.52
C ASP A 268 21.30 -8.95 -13.24
N GLN A 269 21.67 -8.70 -11.99
CA GLN A 269 23.06 -8.27 -11.70
C GLN A 269 24.02 -9.43 -11.36
N GLY A 270 23.53 -10.66 -11.37
CA GLY A 270 24.36 -11.86 -11.35
C GLY A 270 24.76 -12.28 -12.76
N GLY A 271 25.57 -11.47 -13.46
CA GLY A 271 26.19 -11.90 -14.71
C GLY A 271 26.98 -13.21 -14.48
N PRO A 272 26.96 -14.17 -15.42
CA PRO A 272 27.81 -15.34 -15.31
C PRO A 272 29.25 -14.86 -15.33
N GLY A 273 29.95 -15.01 -14.21
CA GLY A 273 31.40 -14.91 -14.21
C GLY A 273 31.91 -15.90 -15.26
N LEU A 274 32.47 -15.37 -16.34
CA LEU A 274 33.33 -16.14 -17.22
C LEU A 274 34.42 -16.75 -16.34
N GLN A 275 34.28 -18.04 -16.05
CA GLN A 275 35.41 -18.85 -15.66
C GLN A 275 36.09 -19.25 -16.95
N ASP A 276 37.26 -18.66 -17.19
CA ASP A 276 38.21 -19.09 -18.19
C ASP A 276 38.46 -20.60 -18.05
N ARG A 277 38.24 -21.32 -19.15
CA ARG A 277 38.87 -22.62 -19.43
C ARG A 277 39.47 -22.57 -20.82
#